data_AF-A0A918N4C5-F1
#
_entry.id   AF-A0A918N4C5-F1
#
_cell.length_a   1.000
_cell.length_b   1.000
_cell.length_c   1.000
_cell.angle_alpha   90.00
_cell.angle_beta   90.00
_cell.angle_gamma   90.00
#
_symmetry.space_group_name_H-M   'P 1'
#
loop_
_entity.id
_entity.type
_entity.pdbx_description
1 polymer ?
#
loop_
_entity_poly.entity_id
_entity_poly.type
_entity_poly.pdbx_seq_one_letter_code
_entity_poly.pdbx_strand_id
1 'polypeptide(L)'
;MLLNVNNMNSVEVLACRGGSNIFDDLFLEIDGQQKKIELTQIIGKQYNIRFVFETAKKNLNYPNSIFGKEIFNKSLGKANLLTSSKVFLKNIRNDINHKVDLDFDDYEYLIGVKVFEDLPIHQHGVLETVPVPTNILNVYIYFYRNELLLSEENKIQKHFDGYNHLGFLLVDLPRMTEVIEKEYGQKELDLVYEFSNSEIIDKLFEEEIIMIVWGINPYTYPIYSVNDLELIKPLIGREFEQEGIFNIDKNIKELSIVPGYELNNWPRLLNNNYPKIALQGKGTKTYLKPFCLEDSDLETVITSFVIYRTEGVLEENKPLINVDLLYS
;
A
#
# COMPACT_ATOMS: atom_id res chain seq x y z
N MET A 1 26.53 17.56 14.49
CA MET A 1 26.26 17.03 15.84
C MET A 1 25.18 15.97 15.66
N LEU A 2 25.60 14.71 15.62
CA LEU A 2 24.71 13.56 15.36
C LEU A 2 23.85 13.35 16.62
N LEU A 3 22.57 13.68 16.53
CA LEU A 3 21.58 13.21 17.50
C LEU A 3 21.31 11.75 17.14
N ASN A 4 21.83 10.83 17.94
CA ASN A 4 21.31 9.48 18.05
C ASN A 4 19.84 9.61 18.46
N VAL A 5 18.95 9.51 17.48
CA VAL A 5 17.55 9.19 17.73
C VAL A 5 17.58 7.70 18.08
N ASN A 6 17.41 7.35 19.36
CA ASN A 6 17.00 6.01 19.71
C ASN A 6 15.72 5.75 18.90
N ASN A 7 15.78 4.86 17.91
CA ASN A 7 14.61 4.45 17.15
C ASN A 7 13.62 3.82 18.12
N MET A 8 12.68 4.62 18.62
CA MET A 8 11.53 4.09 19.34
C MET A 8 10.69 3.33 18.32
N ASN A 9 10.38 2.06 18.58
CA ASN A 9 9.47 1.30 17.75
C ASN A 9 8.04 1.82 17.96
N SER A 10 7.65 2.82 17.16
CA SER A 10 6.38 3.52 17.32
C SER A 10 5.24 2.92 16.51
N VAL A 11 5.55 2.03 15.56
CA VAL A 11 4.56 1.34 14.72
C VAL A 11 4.94 -0.13 14.59
N GLU A 12 3.96 -0.99 14.75
CA GLU A 12 4.07 -2.42 14.49
C GLU A 12 2.89 -2.87 13.64
N VAL A 13 3.10 -3.85 12.77
CA VAL A 13 2.06 -4.41 11.93
C VAL A 13 2.04 -5.93 12.04
N LEU A 14 0.84 -6.47 12.16
CA LEU A 14 0.56 -7.90 12.05
C LEU A 14 -0.38 -8.12 10.87
N ALA A 15 -0.09 -9.09 10.02
CA ALA A 15 -0.98 -9.51 8.96
C ALA A 15 -1.43 -10.95 9.13
N CYS A 16 -2.64 -11.25 8.66
CA CYS A 16 -3.17 -12.60 8.59
C CYS A 16 -4.33 -12.66 7.60
N ARG A 17 -4.72 -13.87 7.19
CA ARG A 17 -5.96 -14.08 6.43
C ARG A 17 -7.05 -14.62 7.34
N GLY A 18 -8.28 -14.12 7.20
CA GLY A 18 -9.38 -14.60 8.02
C GLY A 18 -10.67 -13.81 7.89
N GLY A 19 -11.64 -14.19 8.71
CA GLY A 19 -12.92 -13.51 8.84
C GLY A 19 -13.39 -13.58 10.28
N SER A 20 -14.64 -14.02 10.50
CA SER A 20 -15.22 -14.15 11.85
C SER A 20 -14.33 -14.91 12.83
N ASN A 21 -13.61 -15.95 12.40
CA ASN A 21 -12.69 -16.69 13.26
C ASN A 21 -11.66 -15.80 13.97
N ILE A 22 -11.17 -14.76 13.29
CA ILE A 22 -10.20 -13.82 13.85
C ILE A 22 -10.88 -12.83 14.81
N PHE A 23 -12.07 -12.35 14.48
CA PHE A 23 -12.72 -11.23 15.18
C PHE A 23 -13.68 -11.65 16.29
N ASP A 24 -14.09 -12.92 16.32
CA ASP A 24 -14.94 -13.48 17.37
C ASP A 24 -14.24 -13.31 18.72
N ASP A 25 -14.81 -12.42 19.55
CA ASP A 25 -14.28 -12.01 20.85
C ASP A 25 -12.81 -11.55 20.80
N LEU A 26 -12.45 -10.72 19.82
CA LEU A 26 -11.15 -10.05 19.78
C LEU A 26 -11.01 -9.07 20.96
N PHE A 27 -9.86 -9.04 21.62
CA PHE A 27 -9.55 -8.11 22.69
C PHE A 27 -8.06 -7.71 22.72
N LEU A 28 -7.82 -6.53 23.26
CA LEU A 28 -6.50 -6.06 23.63
C LEU A 28 -6.27 -6.35 25.12
N GLU A 29 -5.23 -7.10 25.45
CA GLU A 29 -4.81 -7.36 26.83
C GLU A 29 -3.63 -6.47 27.18
N ILE A 30 -3.75 -5.70 28.27
CA ILE A 30 -2.71 -4.80 28.76
C ILE A 30 -2.47 -5.14 30.23
N ASP A 31 -1.28 -5.66 30.54
CA ASP A 31 -0.89 -6.06 31.89
C ASP A 31 -1.95 -6.97 32.57
N GLY A 32 -2.54 -7.87 31.77
CA GLY A 32 -3.59 -8.82 32.19
C GLY A 32 -5.02 -8.25 32.22
N GLN A 33 -5.22 -6.95 31.97
CA GLN A 33 -6.54 -6.35 31.84
C GLN A 33 -7.03 -6.42 30.39
N GLN A 34 -8.23 -6.93 30.19
CA GLN A 34 -8.82 -7.10 28.86
C GLN A 34 -9.70 -5.91 28.46
N LYS A 35 -9.50 -5.42 27.24
CA LYS A 35 -10.31 -4.40 26.58
C LYS A 35 -10.89 -5.01 25.29
N LYS A 36 -12.18 -5.36 25.32
CA LYS A 36 -12.86 -6.02 24.19
C LYS A 36 -13.00 -5.10 22.97
N ILE A 37 -12.74 -5.67 21.79
CA ILE A 37 -12.91 -5.06 20.48
C ILE A 37 -14.13 -5.72 19.82
N GLU A 38 -15.32 -5.21 20.17
CA GLU A 38 -16.60 -5.78 19.71
C GLU A 38 -16.91 -5.36 18.27
N LEU A 39 -16.54 -6.21 17.31
CA LEU A 39 -16.81 -6.02 15.86
C LEU A 39 -18.08 -6.75 15.41
N THR A 40 -19.08 -6.85 16.31
CA THR A 40 -20.26 -7.73 16.27
C THR A 40 -21.19 -7.60 15.05
N GLN A 41 -20.91 -6.70 14.10
CA GLN A 41 -21.75 -6.48 12.92
C GLN A 41 -21.03 -6.54 11.56
N ILE A 42 -19.72 -6.79 11.50
CA ILE A 42 -18.94 -6.26 10.35
C ILE A 42 -18.27 -7.31 9.43
N ILE A 43 -18.20 -8.60 9.78
CA ILE A 43 -17.22 -9.48 9.08
C ILE A 43 -17.79 -10.87 8.77
N GLY A 44 -18.63 -10.93 7.73
CA GLY A 44 -19.22 -12.19 7.23
C GLY A 44 -18.47 -12.85 6.06
N LYS A 45 -17.30 -12.31 5.66
CA LYS A 45 -16.48 -12.81 4.54
C LYS A 45 -15.01 -12.94 4.96
N GLN A 46 -14.20 -13.56 4.10
CA GLN A 46 -12.75 -13.65 4.26
C GLN A 46 -12.07 -12.36 3.77
N TYR A 47 -11.02 -11.94 4.46
CA TYR A 47 -10.22 -10.75 4.18
C TYR A 47 -8.72 -11.05 4.29
N ASN A 48 -7.91 -10.24 3.60
CA ASN A 48 -6.54 -9.99 4.03
C ASN A 48 -6.62 -8.96 5.15
N ILE A 49 -6.20 -9.32 6.35
CA ILE A 49 -6.33 -8.49 7.55
C ILE A 49 -4.96 -7.90 7.86
N ARG A 50 -4.92 -6.57 8.07
CA ARG A 50 -3.75 -5.84 8.55
C ARG A 50 -4.09 -5.14 9.86
N PHE A 51 -3.52 -5.61 10.95
CA PHE A 51 -3.53 -4.93 12.24
C PHE A 51 -2.37 -3.94 12.27
N VAL A 52 -2.65 -2.67 12.51
CA VAL A 52 -1.65 -1.62 12.67
C VAL A 52 -1.71 -1.17 14.12
N PHE A 53 -0.59 -1.28 14.83
CA PHE A 53 -0.43 -0.77 16.18
C PHE A 53 0.47 0.45 16.13
N GLU A 54 0.06 1.55 16.76
CA GLU A 54 0.86 2.77 16.78
C GLU A 54 0.83 3.47 18.13
N THR A 55 2.00 3.86 18.63
CA THR A 55 2.11 4.90 19.66
C THR A 55 2.27 6.27 19.01
N ALA A 56 1.39 7.20 19.35
CA ALA A 56 1.41 8.56 18.80
C ALA A 56 1.42 9.60 19.92
N LYS A 57 2.30 10.59 19.79
CA LYS A 57 2.44 11.70 20.77
C LYS A 57 1.64 12.95 20.42
N LYS A 58 1.09 13.06 19.21
CA LYS A 58 0.30 14.24 18.80
C LYS A 58 -0.68 13.96 17.69
N ASN A 59 -0.20 13.37 16.60
CA ASN A 59 -1.00 12.95 15.45
C ASN A 59 -0.60 11.52 15.11
N LEU A 60 -1.56 10.78 14.57
CA LEU A 60 -1.28 9.50 13.94
C LEU A 60 -0.43 9.72 12.69
N ASN A 61 0.52 8.83 12.43
CA ASN A 61 1.45 8.91 11.31
C ASN A 61 0.74 8.73 9.96
N TYR A 62 -0.35 7.97 9.95
CA TYR A 62 -1.04 7.56 8.73
C TYR A 62 -2.39 8.23 8.59
N PRO A 63 -2.68 8.86 7.43
CA PRO A 63 -4.01 9.39 7.17
C PRO A 63 -5.03 8.26 6.98
N ASN A 64 -6.26 8.44 7.49
CA ASN A 64 -7.34 7.46 7.33
C ASN A 64 -7.58 7.06 5.85
N SER A 65 -7.31 7.96 4.91
CA SER A 65 -7.54 7.75 3.46
C SER A 65 -6.76 6.57 2.87
N ILE A 66 -5.65 6.15 3.48
CA ILE A 66 -4.86 5.02 2.98
C ILE A 66 -5.38 3.67 3.48
N PHE A 67 -6.39 3.64 4.36
CA PHE A 67 -6.92 2.39 4.91
C PHE A 67 -8.27 1.97 4.30
N GLY A 68 -8.92 2.83 3.52
CA GLY A 68 -10.22 2.57 2.90
C GLY A 68 -11.36 3.27 3.64
N LYS A 69 -12.56 2.70 3.57
CA LYS A 69 -13.77 3.29 4.19
C LYS A 69 -13.82 2.92 5.67
N GLU A 70 -13.88 3.91 6.56
CA GLU A 70 -14.09 3.68 7.99
C GLU A 70 -15.47 3.05 8.23
N ILE A 71 -15.49 1.88 8.87
CA ILE A 71 -16.71 1.12 9.20
C ILE A 71 -16.92 0.98 10.70
N PHE A 72 -15.87 1.22 11.50
CA PHE A 72 -15.92 1.13 12.96
C PHE A 72 -14.89 2.06 13.59
N ASN A 73 -15.26 2.65 14.73
CA ASN A 73 -14.37 3.50 15.52
C ASN A 73 -14.83 3.46 16.98
N LYS A 74 -13.94 3.07 17.90
CA LYS A 74 -14.26 2.93 19.32
C LYS A 74 -13.06 3.31 20.17
N SER A 75 -13.31 4.11 21.20
CA SER A 75 -12.35 4.31 22.29
C SER A 75 -12.40 3.12 23.25
N LEU A 76 -11.24 2.58 23.60
CA LEU A 76 -11.08 1.54 24.63
C LEU A 76 -10.73 2.11 26.01
N GLY A 77 -10.93 3.43 26.18
CA GLY A 77 -10.59 4.17 27.38
C GLY A 77 -9.10 4.48 27.48
N LYS A 78 -8.62 4.70 28.69
CA LYS A 78 -7.22 5.05 28.97
C LYS A 78 -6.50 3.93 29.71
N ALA A 79 -5.17 3.95 29.65
CA ALA A 79 -4.31 3.14 30.51
C ALA A 79 -2.96 3.84 30.72
N ASN A 80 -2.36 3.65 31.90
CA ASN A 80 -0.97 4.02 32.13
C ASN A 80 -0.10 2.88 31.59
N LEU A 81 0.69 3.15 30.56
CA LEU A 81 1.58 2.18 29.93
C LEU A 81 3.01 2.48 30.35
N LEU A 82 3.61 1.50 30.99
CA LEU A 82 5.00 1.54 31.41
C LEU A 82 5.90 0.96 30.31
N THR A 83 7.18 1.30 30.34
CA THR A 83 8.24 0.65 29.54
C THR A 83 8.24 -0.88 29.69
N SER A 84 7.79 -1.38 30.84
CA SER A 84 7.66 -2.82 31.12
C SER A 84 6.27 -3.40 30.81
N SER A 85 5.30 -2.58 30.38
CA SER A 85 3.93 -3.03 30.14
C SER A 85 3.90 -4.07 29.02
N LYS A 86 3.09 -5.10 29.20
CA LYS A 86 2.89 -6.15 28.21
C LYS A 86 1.55 -5.96 27.54
N VAL A 87 1.59 -5.78 26.23
CA VAL A 87 0.41 -5.61 25.39
C VAL A 87 0.29 -6.80 24.46
N PHE A 88 -0.91 -7.37 24.37
CA PHE A 88 -1.21 -8.47 23.46
C PHE A 88 -2.51 -8.22 22.72
N LEU A 89 -2.54 -8.57 21.44
CA LEU A 89 -3.78 -8.78 20.70
C LEU A 89 -4.13 -10.27 20.80
N LYS A 90 -5.36 -10.57 21.24
CA LYS A 90 -5.82 -11.95 21.44
C LYS A 90 -7.26 -12.11 21.00
N ASN A 91 -7.64 -13.32 20.61
CA ASN A 91 -9.04 -13.74 20.54
C ASN A 91 -9.28 -14.96 21.44
N ILE A 92 -10.56 -15.27 21.74
CA ILE A 92 -10.90 -16.40 22.64
C ILE A 92 -10.48 -17.76 22.06
N ARG A 93 -10.49 -17.89 20.73
CA ARG A 93 -10.09 -19.12 20.04
C ARG A 93 -8.58 -19.34 20.01
N ASN A 94 -7.80 -18.33 20.39
CA ASN A 94 -6.34 -18.33 20.32
C ASN A 94 -5.80 -18.54 18.88
N ASP A 95 -6.61 -18.19 17.88
CA ASP A 95 -6.17 -18.04 16.48
C ASP A 95 -5.27 -16.80 16.33
N ILE A 96 -5.48 -15.79 17.18
CA ILE A 96 -4.56 -14.68 17.39
C ILE A 96 -4.10 -14.67 18.84
N ASN A 97 -2.78 -14.66 19.02
CA ASN A 97 -2.11 -14.41 20.29
C ASN A 97 -0.77 -13.74 20.02
N HIS A 98 -0.84 -12.45 19.71
CA HIS A 98 0.31 -11.65 19.27
C HIS A 98 0.76 -10.72 20.38
N LYS A 99 2.05 -10.75 20.73
CA LYS A 99 2.64 -9.76 21.62
C LYS A 99 2.95 -8.51 20.80
N VAL A 100 2.36 -7.40 21.20
CA VAL A 100 2.64 -6.09 20.59
C VAL A 100 3.94 -5.55 21.17
N ASP A 101 4.89 -5.24 20.30
CA ASP A 101 6.24 -4.77 20.59
C ASP A 101 6.39 -3.29 20.20
N LEU A 102 5.79 -2.43 21.02
CA LEU A 102 5.86 -0.97 20.88
C LEU A 102 6.58 -0.35 22.08
N ASP A 103 7.28 0.76 21.83
CA ASP A 103 7.96 1.50 22.89
C ASP A 103 7.01 2.47 23.60
N PHE A 104 6.73 2.18 24.86
CA PHE A 104 5.99 3.06 25.78
C PHE A 104 6.96 3.79 26.72
N ASP A 105 6.63 5.01 27.13
CA ASP A 105 7.48 5.85 27.97
C ASP A 105 6.75 6.38 29.23
N ASP A 106 6.18 5.43 29.99
CA ASP A 106 5.60 5.63 31.33
C ASP A 106 4.56 6.76 31.38
N TYR A 107 3.51 6.67 30.56
CA TYR A 107 2.50 7.74 30.40
C TYR A 107 1.06 7.21 30.33
N GLU A 108 0.08 8.10 30.54
CA GLU A 108 -1.35 7.80 30.31
C GLU A 108 -1.69 7.93 28.82
N TYR A 109 -2.01 6.81 28.17
CA TYR A 109 -2.44 6.80 26.77
C TYR A 109 -3.96 6.66 26.67
N LEU A 110 -4.56 7.41 25.75
CA LEU A 110 -5.86 7.12 25.18
C LEU A 110 -5.70 5.97 24.18
N ILE A 111 -6.50 4.93 24.36
CA ILE A 111 -6.46 3.75 23.49
C ILE A 111 -7.72 3.76 22.63
N GLY A 112 -7.55 3.55 21.33
CA GLY A 112 -8.68 3.45 20.43
C GLY A 112 -8.40 2.49 19.28
N VAL A 113 -9.50 2.11 18.63
CA VAL A 113 -9.48 1.21 17.48
C VAL A 113 -10.34 1.81 16.39
N LYS A 114 -9.81 1.87 15.17
CA LYS A 114 -10.56 2.12 13.95
C LYS A 114 -10.48 0.90 13.07
N VAL A 115 -11.56 0.59 12.35
CA VAL A 115 -11.55 -0.45 11.31
C VAL A 115 -11.97 0.18 10.00
N PHE A 116 -11.25 -0.20 8.94
CA PHE A 116 -11.51 0.23 7.59
C PHE A 116 -11.65 -0.98 6.68
N GLU A 117 -12.66 -0.93 5.80
CA GLU A 117 -12.81 -1.86 4.70
C GLU A 117 -12.29 -1.21 3.43
N ASP A 118 -11.33 -1.87 2.79
CA ASP A 118 -10.71 -1.44 1.55
C ASP A 118 -11.13 -2.41 0.44
N LEU A 119 -11.83 -1.86 -0.54
CA LEU A 119 -12.38 -2.61 -1.67
C LEU A 119 -11.68 -2.15 -2.95
N PRO A 120 -11.20 -3.08 -3.79
CA PRO A 120 -10.67 -2.72 -5.09
C PRO A 120 -11.82 -2.27 -6.00
N ILE A 121 -11.54 -1.40 -6.98
CA ILE A 121 -12.56 -0.92 -7.93
C ILE A 121 -12.98 -2.07 -8.86
N HIS A 122 -12.00 -2.81 -9.35
CA HIS A 122 -12.10 -3.98 -10.21
C HIS A 122 -11.53 -5.20 -9.49
N GLN A 123 -12.06 -6.37 -9.81
CA GLN A 123 -11.55 -7.64 -9.29
C GLN A 123 -11.12 -8.51 -10.46
N HIS A 124 -9.86 -8.92 -10.43
CA HIS A 124 -9.35 -9.97 -11.30
C HIS A 124 -9.08 -11.19 -10.43
N GLY A 125 -9.69 -12.33 -10.78
CA GLY A 125 -9.43 -13.58 -10.11
C GLY A 125 -8.07 -14.13 -10.54
N VAL A 126 -7.28 -14.60 -9.58
CA VAL A 126 -6.22 -15.58 -9.87
C VAL A 126 -6.93 -16.82 -10.39
N LEU A 127 -6.58 -17.29 -11.59
CA LEU A 127 -7.01 -18.60 -12.06
C LEU A 127 -6.29 -19.64 -11.20
N GLU A 128 -6.88 -20.07 -10.06
CA GLU A 128 -6.65 -21.38 -9.43
C GLU A 128 -7.51 -21.63 -8.18
N THR A 129 -7.52 -22.91 -7.75
CA THR A 129 -8.47 -23.62 -6.88
C THR A 129 -8.63 -23.13 -5.43
N VAL A 130 -7.92 -22.08 -4.99
CA VAL A 130 -8.00 -21.55 -3.62
C VAL A 130 -8.41 -20.08 -3.66
N PRO A 131 -9.58 -19.71 -3.11
CA PRO A 131 -10.03 -18.31 -3.10
C PRO A 131 -9.15 -17.48 -2.15
N VAL A 132 -8.17 -16.78 -2.69
CA VAL A 132 -7.43 -15.76 -1.95
C VAL A 132 -8.31 -14.52 -1.80
N PRO A 133 -8.51 -13.98 -0.58
CA PRO A 133 -9.32 -12.78 -0.40
C PRO A 133 -8.77 -11.60 -1.19
N THR A 134 -9.62 -10.84 -1.86
CA THR A 134 -9.19 -9.65 -2.64
C THR A 134 -9.39 -8.33 -1.89
N ASN A 135 -10.12 -8.35 -0.78
CA ASN A 135 -10.39 -7.17 0.05
C ASN A 135 -9.42 -7.10 1.21
N ILE A 136 -9.06 -5.88 1.62
CA ILE A 136 -8.20 -5.64 2.78
C ILE A 136 -9.06 -5.08 3.91
N LEU A 137 -8.93 -5.67 5.11
CA LEU A 137 -9.49 -5.10 6.33
C LEU A 137 -8.36 -4.55 7.18
N ASN A 138 -8.36 -3.24 7.41
CA ASN A 138 -7.36 -2.56 8.22
C ASN A 138 -7.90 -2.32 9.62
N VAL A 139 -7.26 -2.88 10.64
CA VAL A 139 -7.61 -2.68 12.05
C VAL A 139 -6.52 -1.84 12.69
N TYR A 140 -6.80 -0.57 12.87
CA TYR A 140 -5.85 0.41 13.36
C TYR A 140 -6.06 0.65 14.85
N ILE A 141 -5.16 0.10 15.67
CA ILE A 141 -5.13 0.19 17.12
C ILE A 141 -4.09 1.24 17.50
N TYR A 142 -4.52 2.32 18.14
CA TYR A 142 -3.62 3.42 18.49
C TYR A 142 -3.56 3.67 19.99
N PHE A 143 -2.36 4.02 20.44
CA PHE A 143 -2.02 4.46 21.79
C PHE A 143 -1.61 5.94 21.68
N TYR A 144 -2.57 6.81 21.97
CA TYR A 144 -2.45 8.23 21.74
C TYR A 144 -2.22 9.00 23.03
N ARG A 145 -1.25 9.90 23.04
CA ARG A 145 -1.17 10.97 24.04
C ARG A 145 -1.06 12.31 23.32
N ASN A 146 -1.52 13.37 23.97
CA ASN A 146 -1.52 14.71 23.39
C ASN A 146 -0.34 15.52 23.94
N GLU A 147 0.71 15.67 23.14
CA GLU A 147 1.85 16.55 23.41
C GLU A 147 1.87 17.74 22.44
N LEU A 148 2.30 18.90 22.95
CA LEU A 148 2.49 20.11 22.16
C LEU A 148 3.80 20.02 21.34
N LEU A 149 3.77 19.26 20.26
CA LEU A 149 4.88 19.15 19.30
C LEU A 149 4.55 19.86 17.98
N LEU A 150 5.57 20.31 17.24
CA LEU A 150 5.42 20.64 15.83
C LEU A 150 5.49 19.33 15.05
N SER A 151 4.59 19.13 14.09
CA SER A 151 4.55 17.92 13.26
C SER A 151 4.24 18.32 11.83
N GLU A 152 5.00 17.80 10.88
CA GLU A 152 4.67 17.91 9.46
C GLU A 152 3.62 16.86 9.09
N GLU A 153 2.73 17.19 8.14
CA GLU A 153 1.80 16.22 7.59
C GLU A 153 2.54 15.30 6.60
N ASN A 154 2.47 14.00 6.86
CA ASN A 154 3.02 12.99 5.94
C ASN A 154 2.21 12.97 4.65
N LYS A 155 2.90 13.03 3.51
CA LYS A 155 2.28 12.98 2.18
C LYS A 155 2.27 11.55 1.66
N ILE A 156 1.29 10.78 2.13
CA ILE A 156 1.01 9.44 1.62
C ILE A 156 -0.28 9.47 0.79
N GLN A 157 -0.21 8.93 -0.42
CA GLN A 157 -1.38 8.59 -1.21
C GLN A 157 -1.42 7.08 -1.46
N LYS A 158 -2.64 6.53 -1.58
CA LYS A 158 -2.85 5.14 -1.98
C LYS A 158 -3.93 5.07 -3.06
N HIS A 159 -3.72 4.21 -4.04
CA HIS A 159 -4.75 3.70 -4.94
C HIS A 159 -4.85 2.18 -4.76
N PHE A 160 -6.05 1.60 -4.79
CA PHE A 160 -6.24 0.15 -4.64
C PHE A 160 -7.18 -0.36 -5.71
N ASP A 161 -6.68 -1.27 -6.55
CA ASP A 161 -7.45 -1.84 -7.65
C ASP A 161 -6.95 -3.24 -8.05
N GLY A 162 -7.70 -3.91 -8.89
CA GLY A 162 -7.33 -5.16 -9.53
C GLY A 162 -6.61 -4.95 -10.86
N TYR A 163 -5.61 -5.78 -11.13
CA TYR A 163 -4.90 -5.82 -12.41
C TYR A 163 -4.82 -7.26 -12.92
N ASN A 164 -4.82 -7.43 -14.25
CA ASN A 164 -4.59 -8.72 -14.88
C ASN A 164 -3.09 -8.91 -15.19
N HIS A 165 -2.75 -9.93 -15.99
CA HIS A 165 -1.37 -10.24 -16.33
C HIS A 165 -0.64 -9.14 -17.12
N LEU A 166 -1.35 -8.19 -17.73
CA LEU A 166 -0.75 -7.03 -18.39
C LEU A 166 -0.35 -5.94 -17.40
N GLY A 167 -0.65 -6.12 -16.10
CA GLY A 167 -0.30 -5.20 -15.04
C GLY A 167 -0.93 -3.81 -15.23
N PHE A 168 -0.12 -2.78 -15.08
CA PHE A 168 -0.52 -1.39 -15.20
C PHE A 168 0.64 -0.48 -15.60
N LEU A 169 0.29 0.70 -16.10
CA LEU A 169 1.22 1.79 -16.39
C LEU A 169 0.96 2.96 -15.45
N LEU A 170 2.03 3.68 -15.12
CA LEU A 170 1.94 5.03 -14.56
C LEU A 170 2.45 6.00 -15.61
N VAL A 171 1.60 6.87 -16.13
CA VAL A 171 1.93 7.66 -17.32
C VAL A 171 1.38 9.09 -17.28
N ASP A 172 2.15 10.04 -17.83
CA ASP A 172 1.61 11.33 -18.26
C ASP A 172 0.80 11.10 -19.54
N LEU A 173 -0.49 10.82 -19.35
CA LEU A 173 -1.38 10.42 -20.44
C LEU A 173 -1.52 11.48 -21.55
N PRO A 174 -1.63 12.80 -21.24
CA PRO A 174 -1.55 13.83 -22.27
C PRO A 174 -0.30 13.76 -23.13
N ARG A 175 0.90 13.70 -22.52
CA ARG A 175 2.16 13.62 -23.28
C ARG A 175 2.29 12.31 -24.06
N MET A 176 1.87 11.19 -23.47
CA MET A 176 1.81 9.91 -24.18
C MET A 176 0.92 10.03 -25.42
N THR A 177 -0.20 10.74 -25.32
CA THR A 177 -1.12 10.91 -26.45
C THR A 177 -0.45 11.64 -27.61
N GLU A 178 0.28 12.71 -27.31
CA GLU A 178 1.04 13.46 -28.32
C GLU A 178 2.09 12.58 -29.02
N VAL A 179 2.81 11.74 -28.26
CA VAL A 179 3.81 10.82 -28.82
C VAL A 179 3.16 9.76 -29.72
N ILE A 180 2.08 9.12 -29.26
CA ILE A 180 1.38 8.09 -30.04
C ILE A 180 0.78 8.69 -31.32
N GLU A 181 0.10 9.83 -31.24
CA GLU A 181 -0.52 10.46 -32.42
C GLU A 181 0.53 10.94 -33.43
N LYS A 182 1.70 11.39 -32.98
CA LYS A 182 2.81 11.78 -33.87
C LYS A 182 3.35 10.59 -34.66
N GLU A 183 3.43 9.41 -34.04
CA GLU A 183 3.98 8.21 -34.67
C GLU A 183 2.97 7.48 -35.55
N TYR A 184 1.72 7.36 -35.07
CA TYR A 184 0.73 6.46 -35.64
C TYR A 184 -0.50 7.17 -36.23
N GLY A 185 -0.68 8.45 -35.96
CA GLY A 185 -1.90 9.19 -36.25
C GLY A 185 -3.09 8.73 -35.40
N GLN A 186 -4.28 9.19 -35.75
CA GLN A 186 -5.54 8.88 -35.04
C GLN A 186 -6.18 7.60 -35.57
N LYS A 187 -5.52 6.45 -35.37
CA LYS A 187 -6.05 5.13 -35.75
C LYS A 187 -6.33 4.26 -34.53
N GLU A 188 -7.16 3.24 -34.72
CA GLU A 188 -7.26 2.14 -33.77
C GLU A 188 -5.89 1.45 -33.66
N LEU A 189 -5.41 1.30 -32.42
CA LEU A 189 -4.08 0.80 -32.11
C LEU A 189 -4.17 -0.12 -30.90
N ASP A 190 -3.53 -1.28 -31.04
CA ASP A 190 -3.27 -2.19 -29.93
C ASP A 190 -1.87 -1.89 -29.40
N LEU A 191 -1.79 -1.11 -28.33
CA LEU A 191 -0.51 -0.76 -27.72
C LEU A 191 0.15 -1.95 -27.01
N VAL A 192 -0.60 -3.00 -26.68
CA VAL A 192 0.00 -4.24 -26.15
C VAL A 192 0.90 -4.86 -27.21
N TYR A 193 0.39 -4.94 -28.45
CA TYR A 193 1.15 -5.39 -29.60
C TYR A 193 2.32 -4.44 -29.90
N GLU A 194 2.08 -3.14 -29.96
CA GLU A 194 3.15 -2.18 -30.31
C GLU A 194 4.28 -2.16 -29.28
N PHE A 195 3.99 -2.18 -27.97
CA PHE A 195 5.04 -2.20 -26.94
C PHE A 195 5.94 -3.44 -27.03
N SER A 196 5.47 -4.51 -27.68
CA SER A 196 6.22 -5.74 -27.88
C SER A 196 6.93 -5.81 -29.24
N ASN A 197 6.55 -4.99 -30.22
CA ASN A 197 6.94 -5.17 -31.63
C ASN A 197 7.48 -3.89 -32.30
N SER A 198 7.50 -2.75 -31.61
CA SER A 198 8.00 -1.49 -32.13
C SER A 198 8.77 -0.68 -31.08
N GLU A 199 9.46 0.37 -31.53
CA GLU A 199 10.27 1.27 -30.69
C GLU A 199 9.42 2.31 -29.94
N ILE A 200 8.09 2.23 -29.99
CA ILE A 200 7.24 3.24 -29.35
C ILE A 200 7.46 3.29 -27.84
N ILE A 201 7.75 2.15 -27.22
CA ILE A 201 7.97 2.07 -25.79
C ILE A 201 9.27 2.77 -25.37
N ASP A 202 10.32 2.60 -26.18
CA ASP A 202 11.60 3.27 -25.98
C ASP A 202 11.45 4.78 -26.14
N LYS A 203 10.67 5.24 -27.13
CA LYS A 203 10.34 6.67 -27.28
C LYS A 203 9.62 7.24 -26.05
N LEU A 204 8.68 6.49 -25.46
CA LEU A 204 7.98 6.94 -24.25
C LEU A 204 8.92 6.98 -23.03
N PHE A 205 9.91 6.09 -22.97
CA PHE A 205 10.97 6.12 -21.96
C PHE A 205 11.94 7.28 -22.14
N GLU A 206 12.33 7.59 -23.38
CA GLU A 206 13.16 8.75 -23.73
C GLU A 206 12.48 10.08 -23.40
N GLU A 207 11.16 10.15 -23.55
CA GLU A 207 10.35 11.30 -23.16
C GLU A 207 10.19 11.45 -21.63
N GLU A 208 10.65 10.46 -20.85
CA GLU A 208 10.59 10.42 -19.38
C GLU A 208 9.15 10.56 -18.85
N ILE A 209 8.18 9.87 -19.47
CA ILE A 209 6.74 10.04 -19.15
C ILE A 209 6.04 8.78 -18.64
N ILE A 210 6.69 7.61 -18.64
CA ILE A 210 6.03 6.33 -18.40
C ILE A 210 6.82 5.42 -17.46
N MET A 211 6.09 4.69 -16.61
CA MET A 211 6.58 3.58 -15.79
C MET A 211 5.68 2.37 -16.01
N ILE A 212 6.26 1.17 -16.07
CA ILE A 212 5.56 -0.04 -16.53
C ILE A 212 5.74 -1.20 -15.56
N VAL A 213 4.61 -1.84 -15.23
CA VAL A 213 4.53 -3.17 -14.63
C VAL A 213 3.80 -4.09 -15.60
N TRP A 214 4.44 -5.19 -15.98
CA TRP A 214 3.87 -6.15 -16.94
C TRP A 214 4.20 -7.57 -16.50
N GLY A 215 3.30 -8.52 -16.74
CA GLY A 215 3.57 -9.94 -16.50
C GLY A 215 3.50 -10.29 -15.02
N ILE A 216 2.56 -9.70 -14.30
CA ILE A 216 2.31 -9.99 -12.88
C ILE A 216 1.14 -10.95 -12.71
N ASN A 217 1.01 -11.59 -11.55
CA ASN A 217 -0.15 -12.43 -11.27
C ASN A 217 -1.43 -11.57 -11.27
N PRO A 218 -2.54 -12.00 -11.93
CA PRO A 218 -3.82 -11.29 -11.84
C PRO A 218 -4.33 -11.24 -10.41
N TYR A 219 -4.36 -10.06 -9.79
CA TYR A 219 -4.74 -9.90 -8.38
C TYR A 219 -5.06 -8.44 -8.06
N THR A 220 -5.29 -8.13 -6.79
CA THR A 220 -5.53 -6.76 -6.30
C THR A 220 -4.31 -6.21 -5.59
N TYR A 221 -3.92 -5.00 -5.96
CA TYR A 221 -2.65 -4.42 -5.52
C TYR A 221 -2.87 -2.97 -5.08
N PRO A 222 -2.62 -2.64 -3.80
CA PRO A 222 -2.50 -1.25 -3.39
C PRO A 222 -1.18 -0.66 -3.92
N ILE A 223 -1.27 0.51 -4.53
CA ILE A 223 -0.16 1.32 -5.02
C ILE A 223 -0.05 2.55 -4.12
N TYR A 224 1.04 2.66 -3.39
CA TYR A 224 1.34 3.78 -2.49
C TYR A 224 2.29 4.77 -3.16
N SER A 225 2.07 6.06 -2.92
CA SER A 225 3.03 7.10 -3.25
C SER A 225 3.45 7.82 -1.98
N VAL A 226 4.77 7.91 -1.78
CA VAL A 226 5.36 8.36 -0.52
C VAL A 226 6.55 9.27 -0.76
N ASN A 227 6.69 10.27 0.11
CA ASN A 227 7.89 11.11 0.18
C ASN A 227 9.01 10.48 1.02
N ASP A 228 8.65 9.55 1.90
CA ASP A 228 9.57 8.81 2.77
C ASP A 228 9.14 7.33 2.81
N LEU A 229 10.03 6.45 2.37
CA LEU A 229 9.78 5.01 2.33
C LEU A 229 9.74 4.40 3.73
N GLU A 230 10.58 4.87 4.65
CA GLU A 230 10.70 4.29 5.99
C GLU A 230 9.41 4.51 6.80
N LEU A 231 8.66 5.57 6.49
CA LEU A 231 7.35 5.82 7.08
C LEU A 231 6.33 4.72 6.73
N ILE A 232 6.31 4.23 5.48
CA ILE A 232 5.28 3.27 5.03
C ILE A 232 5.73 1.82 5.18
N LYS A 233 7.05 1.57 5.28
CA LYS A 233 7.65 0.24 5.35
C LYS A 233 6.98 -0.71 6.34
N PRO A 234 6.61 -0.30 7.58
CA PRO A 234 5.88 -1.17 8.50
C PRO A 234 4.54 -1.66 7.92
N LEU A 235 3.84 -0.83 7.14
CA LEU A 235 2.52 -1.15 6.58
C LEU A 235 2.55 -2.11 5.39
N ILE A 236 3.69 -2.22 4.71
CA ILE A 236 3.84 -2.92 3.43
C ILE A 236 4.78 -4.13 3.50
N GLY A 237 5.58 -4.24 4.57
CA GLY A 237 6.44 -5.38 4.82
C GLY A 237 7.76 -5.34 4.08
N ARG A 238 8.22 -6.51 3.61
CA ARG A 238 9.54 -6.67 2.99
C ARG A 238 9.54 -6.29 1.50
N GLU A 239 10.69 -5.85 1.02
CA GLU A 239 10.94 -5.60 -0.41
C GLU A 239 11.04 -6.93 -1.17
N PHE A 240 10.53 -6.95 -2.39
CA PHE A 240 10.92 -7.97 -3.38
C PHE A 240 12.29 -7.62 -3.97
N GLU A 241 13.00 -8.62 -4.50
CA GLU A 241 14.31 -8.40 -5.14
C GLU A 241 14.20 -7.62 -6.46
N GLN A 242 13.10 -7.80 -7.19
CA GLN A 242 12.85 -7.12 -8.46
C GLN A 242 12.27 -5.73 -8.21
N GLU A 243 12.81 -4.73 -8.89
CA GLU A 243 12.34 -3.35 -8.86
C GLU A 243 12.29 -2.75 -10.27
N GLY A 244 11.29 -1.90 -10.49
CA GLY A 244 11.23 -1.00 -11.63
C GLY A 244 11.89 0.32 -11.28
N ILE A 245 12.74 0.83 -12.16
CA ILE A 245 13.40 2.13 -11.99
C ILE A 245 13.37 2.89 -13.30
N PHE A 246 12.94 4.15 -13.25
CA PHE A 246 12.67 4.96 -14.44
C PHE A 246 13.20 6.39 -14.26
N ASN A 247 13.52 7.06 -15.36
CA ASN A 247 13.61 8.51 -15.43
C ASN A 247 12.22 9.06 -15.74
N ILE A 248 11.70 9.94 -14.89
CA ILE A 248 10.45 10.65 -15.11
C ILE A 248 10.70 12.15 -14.98
N ASP A 249 10.26 12.95 -15.95
CA ASP A 249 10.47 14.39 -15.98
C ASP A 249 10.08 15.00 -14.62
N LYS A 250 11.02 15.73 -14.01
CA LYS A 250 10.86 16.40 -12.71
C LYS A 250 9.64 17.32 -12.62
N ASN A 251 9.14 17.80 -13.76
CA ASN A 251 7.97 18.67 -13.86
C ASN A 251 6.66 17.89 -13.71
N ILE A 252 6.65 16.59 -14.01
CA ILE A 252 5.50 15.71 -13.79
C ILE A 252 5.32 15.51 -12.28
N LYS A 253 4.13 15.88 -11.79
CA LYS A 253 3.76 15.79 -10.36
C LYS A 253 2.74 14.70 -10.06
N GLU A 254 2.05 14.22 -11.08
CA GLU A 254 1.06 13.17 -10.99
C GLU A 254 1.11 12.31 -12.26
N LEU A 255 0.81 11.03 -12.11
CA LEU A 255 0.73 10.08 -13.20
C LEU A 255 -0.66 9.43 -13.19
N SER A 256 -1.22 9.20 -14.37
CA SER A 256 -2.42 8.39 -14.52
C SER A 256 -2.07 6.92 -14.32
N ILE A 257 -2.88 6.19 -13.56
CA ILE A 257 -2.77 4.75 -13.40
C ILE A 257 -3.67 4.10 -14.45
N VAL A 258 -3.05 3.53 -15.48
CA VAL A 258 -3.76 2.92 -16.61
C VAL A 258 -3.60 1.40 -16.52
N PRO A 259 -4.67 0.62 -16.33
CA PRO A 259 -4.59 -0.84 -16.35
C PRO A 259 -4.10 -1.33 -17.72
N GLY A 260 -3.22 -2.34 -17.73
CA GLY A 260 -2.60 -2.83 -18.97
C GLY A 260 -3.60 -3.38 -19.99
N TYR A 261 -4.76 -3.89 -19.53
CA TYR A 261 -5.82 -4.38 -20.41
C TYR A 261 -6.58 -3.30 -21.18
N GLU A 262 -6.46 -2.02 -20.81
CA GLU A 262 -7.02 -0.90 -21.57
C GLU A 262 -6.16 -0.54 -22.79
N LEU A 263 -4.91 -1.02 -22.86
CA LEU A 263 -3.95 -0.70 -23.93
C LEU A 263 -4.28 -1.32 -25.28
N ASN A 264 -5.13 -2.34 -25.32
CA ASN A 264 -5.50 -3.03 -26.55
C ASN A 264 -6.42 -2.19 -27.46
N ASN A 265 -6.97 -1.08 -26.97
CA ASN A 265 -7.85 -0.20 -27.72
C ASN A 265 -7.56 1.27 -27.38
N TRP A 266 -6.59 1.85 -28.08
CA TRP A 266 -6.13 3.21 -27.85
C TRP A 266 -7.25 4.28 -27.90
N PRO A 267 -8.16 4.32 -28.90
CA PRO A 267 -9.24 5.32 -28.90
C PRO A 267 -10.19 5.17 -27.71
N ARG A 268 -10.48 3.95 -27.26
CA ARG A 268 -11.29 3.72 -26.07
C ARG A 268 -10.59 4.19 -24.81
N LEU A 269 -9.28 3.93 -24.70
CA LEU A 269 -8.46 4.35 -23.57
C LEU A 269 -8.58 5.86 -23.33
N LEU A 270 -8.52 6.68 -24.38
CA LEU A 270 -8.58 8.15 -24.28
C LEU A 270 -9.92 8.70 -23.79
N ASN A 271 -11.00 7.91 -23.86
CA ASN A 271 -12.32 8.34 -23.39
C ASN A 271 -12.56 8.06 -21.90
N ASN A 272 -11.62 7.41 -21.22
CA ASN A 272 -11.74 7.07 -19.80
C ASN A 272 -11.04 8.11 -18.93
N ASN A 273 -11.60 8.36 -17.74
CA ASN A 273 -10.93 9.10 -16.68
C ASN A 273 -10.21 8.14 -15.73
N TYR A 274 -8.88 8.08 -15.84
CA TYR A 274 -8.06 7.23 -14.98
C TYR A 274 -7.77 7.89 -13.62
N PRO A 275 -7.68 7.08 -12.55
CA PRO A 275 -7.19 7.57 -11.27
C PRO A 275 -5.76 8.08 -11.41
N LYS A 276 -5.45 9.17 -10.72
CA LYS A 276 -4.11 9.75 -10.70
C LYS A 276 -3.45 9.56 -9.36
N ILE A 277 -2.15 9.34 -9.38
CA ILE A 277 -1.31 9.25 -8.19
C ILE A 277 -0.20 10.29 -8.27
N ALA A 278 -0.02 11.03 -7.18
CA ALA A 278 1.06 11.99 -7.06
C ALA A 278 2.40 11.28 -7.12
N LEU A 279 3.42 11.94 -7.65
CA LEU A 279 4.79 11.44 -7.64
C LEU A 279 5.60 12.23 -6.62
N GLN A 280 5.68 11.68 -5.41
CA GLN A 280 6.33 12.31 -4.26
C GLN A 280 7.86 12.18 -4.35
N GLY A 281 8.58 13.19 -3.85
CA GLY A 281 10.04 13.25 -3.87
C GLY A 281 10.60 14.34 -4.81
N LYS A 282 11.91 14.31 -5.04
CA LYS A 282 12.65 15.30 -5.86
C LYS A 282 13.57 14.59 -6.83
N GLY A 283 13.79 15.15 -8.02
CA GLY A 283 14.68 14.58 -9.05
C GLY A 283 13.92 14.00 -10.25
N THR A 284 14.56 13.12 -11.01
CA THR A 284 13.95 12.40 -12.14
C THR A 284 13.94 10.89 -11.93
N LYS A 285 14.98 10.35 -11.29
CA LYS A 285 15.05 8.93 -10.92
C LYS A 285 13.87 8.55 -10.02
N THR A 286 13.06 7.62 -10.50
CA THR A 286 11.80 7.23 -9.91
C THR A 286 11.74 5.72 -9.77
N TYR A 287 11.31 5.24 -8.61
CA TYR A 287 11.20 3.82 -8.31
C TYR A 287 9.74 3.37 -8.34
N LEU A 288 9.52 2.14 -8.78
CA LEU A 288 8.29 1.37 -8.67
C LEU A 288 8.65 0.00 -8.12
N LYS A 289 8.46 -0.14 -6.81
CA LYS A 289 8.94 -1.31 -6.07
C LYS A 289 7.78 -2.14 -5.54
N PRO A 290 7.76 -3.46 -5.77
CA PRO A 290 6.85 -4.35 -5.08
C PRO A 290 7.32 -4.64 -3.65
N PHE A 291 6.37 -4.79 -2.74
CA PHE A 291 6.55 -5.19 -1.35
C PHE A 291 5.52 -6.24 -0.96
N CYS A 292 5.87 -7.14 -0.04
CA CYS A 292 4.94 -8.10 0.54
C CYS A 292 4.90 -7.98 2.06
N LEU A 293 3.67 -7.95 2.57
CA LEU A 293 3.36 -8.08 3.97
C LEU A 293 2.95 -9.53 4.25
N GLU A 294 3.70 -10.19 5.11
CA GLU A 294 3.58 -11.61 5.43
C GLU A 294 2.87 -11.82 6.78
N ASP A 295 2.28 -13.01 6.96
CA ASP A 295 1.84 -13.46 8.28
C ASP A 295 2.96 -14.14 9.08
N SER A 296 2.60 -14.68 10.25
CA SER A 296 3.56 -15.36 11.13
C SER A 296 4.16 -16.64 10.54
N ASP A 297 3.51 -17.24 9.54
CA ASP A 297 3.98 -18.44 8.85
C ASP A 297 4.81 -18.08 7.60
N LEU A 298 5.12 -16.78 7.41
CA LEU A 298 5.82 -16.22 6.25
C LEU A 298 5.04 -16.33 4.94
N GLU A 299 3.72 -16.50 5.01
CA GLU A 299 2.87 -16.50 3.83
C GLU A 299 2.51 -15.07 3.44
N THR A 300 2.58 -14.76 2.15
CA THR A 300 2.25 -13.41 1.63
C THR A 300 0.77 -13.09 1.84
N VAL A 301 0.42 -12.09 2.64
CA VAL A 301 -0.96 -11.67 2.89
C VAL A 301 -1.37 -10.51 1.98
N ILE A 302 -0.52 -9.49 1.85
CA ILE A 302 -0.77 -8.31 1.01
C ILE A 302 0.47 -8.01 0.19
N THR A 303 0.32 -8.02 -1.14
CA THR A 303 1.35 -7.51 -2.05
C THR A 303 0.99 -6.11 -2.48
N SER A 304 1.95 -5.20 -2.45
CA SER A 304 1.75 -3.79 -2.73
C SER A 304 2.86 -3.21 -3.60
N PHE A 305 2.60 -2.08 -4.23
CA PHE A 305 3.63 -1.30 -4.92
C PHE A 305 3.85 0.02 -4.20
N VAL A 306 5.09 0.48 -4.18
CA VAL A 306 5.45 1.83 -3.73
C VAL A 306 6.12 2.58 -4.86
N ILE A 307 5.67 3.82 -5.07
CA ILE A 307 6.32 4.79 -5.93
C ILE A 307 6.89 5.94 -5.14
N TYR A 308 8.11 6.32 -5.50
CA TYR A 308 8.79 7.47 -4.94
C TYR A 308 9.92 7.92 -5.87
N ARG A 309 10.34 9.17 -5.71
CA ARG A 309 11.31 9.83 -6.57
C ARG A 309 12.50 10.33 -5.76
N THR A 310 13.70 10.17 -6.32
CA THR A 310 14.97 10.60 -5.75
C THR A 310 15.80 11.40 -6.74
N GLU A 311 16.80 12.12 -6.23
CA GLU A 311 17.78 12.79 -7.09
C GLU A 311 18.62 11.77 -7.86
N GLY A 312 19.22 12.23 -8.96
CA GLY A 312 19.97 11.40 -9.90
C GLY A 312 19.19 11.14 -11.19
N VAL A 313 19.93 10.61 -12.17
CA VAL A 313 19.45 10.26 -13.51
C VAL A 313 19.98 8.85 -13.80
N LEU A 314 19.13 8.00 -14.36
CA LEU A 314 19.51 6.68 -14.84
C LEU A 314 20.12 6.79 -16.23
N GLU A 315 21.10 5.92 -16.53
CA GLU A 315 21.57 5.73 -17.91
C GLU A 315 20.49 5.04 -18.74
N GLU A 316 19.81 4.04 -18.15
CA GLU A 316 18.74 3.28 -18.81
C GLU A 316 17.58 3.00 -17.85
N ASN A 317 16.36 2.99 -18.40
CA ASN A 317 15.15 2.61 -17.67
C ASN A 317 15.09 1.09 -17.50
N LYS A 318 14.62 0.64 -16.34
CA LYS A 318 14.41 -0.77 -16.01
C LYS A 318 12.93 -1.02 -15.72
N PRO A 319 12.14 -1.49 -16.71
CA PRO A 319 10.75 -1.86 -16.47
C PRO A 319 10.62 -3.07 -15.56
N LEU A 320 9.49 -3.18 -14.85
CA LEU A 320 9.19 -4.31 -14.00
C LEU A 320 8.38 -5.35 -14.81
N ILE A 321 9.04 -6.43 -15.23
CA ILE A 321 8.47 -7.41 -16.16
C ILE A 321 8.56 -8.83 -15.59
N ASN A 322 7.49 -9.62 -15.74
CA ASN A 322 7.43 -11.05 -15.40
C ASN A 322 7.84 -11.35 -13.95
N VAL A 323 7.13 -10.73 -13.00
CA VAL A 323 7.39 -10.86 -11.56
C VAL A 323 6.28 -11.68 -10.92
N ASP A 324 6.67 -12.73 -10.19
CA ASP A 324 5.75 -13.47 -9.32
C ASP A 324 5.62 -12.73 -7.98
N LEU A 325 4.42 -12.25 -7.71
CA LEU A 325 4.08 -11.37 -6.59
C LEU A 325 3.18 -12.05 -5.57
N LEU A 326 2.80 -13.31 -5.80
CA LEU A 326 1.92 -14.06 -4.90
C LEU A 326 2.62 -15.25 -4.25
N TYR A 327 3.67 -15.78 -4.87
CA TYR A 327 4.46 -16.89 -4.35
C TYR A 327 5.90 -16.41 -4.19
N SER A 328 6.35 -16.25 -2.96
CA SER A 328 7.64 -15.65 -2.63
C SER A 328 8.43 -16.50 -1.66
#